data_AF-A0A183KZK6-F1
#
_entry.id   AF-A0A183KZK6-F1
#
_cell.length_a   1.000
_cell.length_b   1.000
_cell.length_c   1.000
_cell.angle_alpha   90.00
_cell.angle_beta   90.00
_cell.angle_gamma   90.00
#
_symmetry.space_group_name_H-M   'P 1'
#
loop_
_entity.id
_entity.type
_entity.pdbx_description
1 polymer ?
#
loop_
_entity_poly.entity_id
_entity_poly.type
_entity_poly.pdbx_seq_one_letter_code
_entity_poly.pdbx_strand_id
1 'polypeptide(L)'
;MQFGDFLNVCSIHFHRLFLISSPAEAGLSSHTIPSRALGTGSWTSLEVVKALNEVGGDYNIKCPVVEFADFYSRGPNAQVFLYSFEHRTTGLTWPEWTGVMQGYEAEYIFGAPFNQAFIDYYYNFTLEEKRLSEEIMQFWTNFASTG
;
A
#
# COMPACT_ATOMS: atom_id res chain seq x y z
N MET A 1 11.98 3.85 2.25
CA MET A 1 11.23 4.73 3.16
C MET A 1 11.70 4.52 4.59
N GLN A 2 11.84 5.59 5.38
CA GLN A 2 12.08 5.52 6.84
C GLN A 2 10.74 5.50 7.60
N PHE A 3 10.72 5.02 8.84
CA PHE A 3 9.51 4.90 9.68
C PHE A 3 8.69 6.21 9.76
N GLY A 4 9.34 7.38 9.74
CA GLY A 4 8.68 8.68 9.71
C GLY A 4 7.87 8.97 8.45
N ASP A 5 8.18 8.34 7.32
CA ASP A 5 7.42 8.50 6.07
C ASP A 5 6.03 7.86 6.17
N PHE A 6 5.89 6.75 6.91
CA PHE A 6 4.61 6.06 7.12
C PHE A 6 3.64 6.86 8.00
N LEU A 7 4.15 7.58 9.01
CA LEU A 7 3.32 8.39 9.91
C LEU A 7 2.71 9.61 9.21
N ASN A 8 3.35 10.11 8.15
CA ASN A 8 2.81 11.20 7.33
C ASN A 8 1.68 10.75 6.39
N VAL A 9 1.62 9.46 6.04
CA VAL A 9 0.53 8.89 5.22
C VAL A 9 -0.78 8.83 6.00
N CYS A 10 -0.70 8.53 7.30
CA CYS A 10 -1.87 8.27 8.14
C CYS A 10 -2.24 9.44 9.07
N SER A 11 -1.77 10.65 8.76
CA SER A 11 -2.15 11.90 9.46
C SER A 11 -3.61 12.34 9.20
N ILE A 12 -4.52 11.41 8.93
CA ILE A 12 -5.96 11.64 9.07
C ILE A 12 -6.29 11.52 10.55
N HIS A 13 -5.81 12.50 11.32
CA HIS A 13 -6.31 12.81 12.64
C HIS A 13 -7.82 13.09 12.51
N PHE A 14 -8.66 12.10 12.84
CA PHE A 14 -10.07 12.33 13.15
C PHE A 14 -10.17 13.13 14.45
N HIS A 15 -9.74 14.38 14.43
CA HIS A 15 -10.15 15.36 15.41
C HIS A 15 -11.24 16.22 14.80
N ARG A 16 -12.46 15.98 15.33
CA ARG A 16 -13.72 16.71 15.16
C ARG A 16 -14.72 16.08 14.18
N LEU A 17 -15.38 15.02 14.66
CA LEU A 17 -16.84 15.03 14.64
C LEU A 17 -17.31 16.38 15.24
N PHE A 18 -17.89 17.25 14.42
CA PHE A 18 -18.89 18.22 14.89
C PHE A 18 -20.14 18.05 14.04
N LEU A 19 -21.24 17.79 14.76
CA LEU A 19 -22.58 17.59 14.29
C LEU A 19 -23.29 18.93 13.98
N ILE A 20 -24.17 18.89 12.96
CA ILE A 20 -25.43 19.64 12.75
C ILE A 20 -25.39 21.14 12.36
N SER A 21 -25.88 21.44 11.15
CA SER A 21 -27.02 22.37 10.90
C SER A 21 -27.63 22.12 9.50
N SER A 22 -28.94 22.37 9.37
CA SER A 22 -29.92 21.75 8.44
C SER A 22 -30.13 22.54 7.10
N PRO A 23 -31.22 22.35 6.31
CA PRO A 23 -31.17 21.82 4.94
C PRO A 23 -31.68 22.81 3.86
N ALA A 24 -31.00 22.96 2.73
CA ALA A 24 -31.63 23.57 1.55
C ALA A 24 -30.90 23.23 0.25
N GLU A 25 -31.70 22.96 -0.77
CA GLU A 25 -31.40 22.94 -2.21
C GLU A 25 -30.83 21.63 -2.80
N ALA A 26 -31.79 20.79 -3.20
CA ALA A 26 -31.61 19.77 -4.21
C ALA A 26 -31.32 20.42 -5.58
N GLY A 27 -30.10 20.23 -6.07
CA GLY A 27 -29.70 20.47 -7.46
C GLY A 27 -28.83 19.29 -7.92
N LEU A 28 -29.37 18.46 -8.80
CA LEU A 28 -28.67 17.30 -9.36
C LEU A 28 -27.65 17.78 -10.41
N SER A 29 -26.34 17.70 -10.14
CA SER A 29 -25.27 17.35 -11.11
C SER A 29 -23.86 17.70 -10.59
N SER A 30 -22.91 16.81 -10.90
CA SER A 30 -21.46 16.78 -10.59
C SER A 30 -21.09 16.47 -9.13
N HIS A 31 -20.73 15.21 -8.89
CA HIS A 31 -19.95 14.82 -7.71
C HIS A 31 -18.50 15.26 -7.92
N THR A 32 -18.23 16.55 -7.74
CA THR A 32 -16.86 17.02 -7.56
C THR A 32 -16.49 16.70 -6.11
N ILE A 33 -15.64 15.69 -5.89
CA ILE A 33 -14.98 15.54 -4.59
C ILE A 33 -13.88 16.60 -4.56
N PRO A 34 -14.02 17.71 -3.83
CA PRO A 34 -13.02 18.77 -3.80
C PRO A 34 -11.97 18.35 -2.78
N SER A 35 -10.82 17.84 -3.22
CA SER A 35 -9.67 17.80 -2.32
C SER A 35 -9.03 19.20 -2.34
N ARG A 36 -8.96 19.84 -1.16
CA ARG A 36 -8.29 21.15 -0.98
C ARG A 36 -6.78 21.10 -1.29
N ALA A 37 -6.22 19.94 -1.59
CA ALA A 37 -4.77 19.71 -1.70
C ALA A 37 -4.15 20.12 -3.04
N LEU A 38 -4.93 20.24 -4.13
CA LEU A 38 -4.35 20.39 -5.49
C LEU A 38 -4.63 21.73 -6.17
N GLY A 39 -5.45 22.62 -5.59
CA GLY A 39 -5.62 23.98 -6.09
C GLY A 39 -6.29 24.11 -7.48
N THR A 40 -6.82 23.02 -8.06
CA THR A 40 -7.49 23.02 -9.37
C THR A 40 -8.90 22.44 -9.26
N GLY A 41 -9.83 22.96 -10.08
CA GLY A 41 -11.23 22.51 -10.14
C GLY A 41 -11.50 21.41 -11.18
N SER A 42 -10.46 20.91 -11.86
CA SER A 42 -10.57 19.93 -12.95
C SER A 42 -9.64 18.76 -12.70
N TRP A 43 -10.15 17.54 -12.91
CA TRP A 43 -9.45 16.29 -12.71
C TRP A 43 -9.46 15.48 -14.01
N THR A 44 -8.33 14.87 -14.34
CA THR A 44 -8.23 13.82 -15.35
C THR A 44 -8.71 12.48 -14.79
N SER A 45 -9.13 11.57 -15.65
CA SER A 45 -9.50 10.22 -15.24
C SER A 45 -8.36 9.47 -14.53
N LEU A 46 -7.11 9.71 -14.94
CA LEU A 46 -5.94 9.11 -14.31
C LEU A 46 -5.72 9.63 -12.88
N GLU A 47 -5.89 10.93 -12.64
CA GLU A 47 -5.78 11.50 -11.30
C GLU A 47 -6.88 10.97 -10.37
N VAL A 48 -8.10 10.82 -10.89
CA VAL A 48 -9.20 10.21 -10.12
C VAL A 48 -8.87 8.76 -9.75
N VAL A 49 -8.39 7.95 -10.70
CA VAL A 49 -8.01 6.55 -10.43
C VAL A 49 -6.88 6.46 -9.41
N LYS A 50 -5.85 7.30 -9.53
CA LYS A 50 -4.74 7.33 -8.57
C LYS A 50 -5.21 7.71 -7.17
N ALA A 51 -5.99 8.78 -7.05
CA ALA A 51 -6.52 9.23 -5.75
C ALA A 51 -7.42 8.16 -5.10
N LEU A 52 -8.26 7.47 -5.89
CA LEU A 52 -9.09 6.38 -5.38
C LEU A 52 -8.25 5.17 -4.93
N ASN A 53 -7.18 4.84 -5.67
CA ASN A 53 -6.27 3.76 -5.30
C ASN A 53 -5.50 4.08 -4.00
N GLU A 54 -5.02 5.32 -3.85
CA GLU A 54 -4.36 5.80 -2.64
C GLU A 54 -5.31 5.75 -1.44
N VAL A 55 -6.48 6.38 -1.53
CA VAL A 55 -7.48 6.38 -0.45
C VAL A 55 -7.92 4.95 -0.10
N GLY A 56 -8.14 4.10 -1.11
CA GLY A 56 -8.52 2.71 -0.92
C GLY A 56 -7.44 1.91 -0.20
N GLY A 57 -6.17 2.02 -0.63
CA GLY A 57 -5.05 1.32 0.00
C GLY A 57 -4.73 1.83 1.40
N ASP A 58 -4.80 3.14 1.61
CA ASP A 58 -4.49 3.78 2.88
C ASP A 58 -5.53 3.41 3.94
N TYR A 59 -6.82 3.50 3.60
CA TYR A 59 -7.91 3.19 4.52
C TYR A 59 -8.00 1.69 4.85
N ASN A 60 -7.89 0.81 3.87
CA ASN A 60 -8.14 -0.61 4.09
C ASN A 60 -6.93 -1.37 4.64
N ILE A 61 -5.70 -0.92 4.34
CA ILE A 61 -4.48 -1.69 4.65
C ILE A 61 -3.45 -0.84 5.38
N LYS A 62 -2.93 0.24 4.76
CA LYS A 62 -1.72 0.90 5.28
C LYS A 62 -1.94 1.53 6.65
N CYS A 63 -2.99 2.33 6.83
CA CYS A 63 -3.21 3.02 8.10
C CYS A 63 -3.58 2.09 9.25
N PRO A 64 -4.48 1.10 9.07
CA PRO A 64 -4.68 0.09 10.11
C PRO A 64 -3.38 -0.65 10.51
N VAL A 65 -2.50 -0.97 9.56
CA VAL A 65 -1.22 -1.63 9.85
C VAL A 65 -0.26 -0.71 10.60
N VAL A 66 -0.15 0.57 10.21
CA VAL A 66 0.70 1.55 10.89
C VAL A 66 0.19 1.84 12.30
N GLU A 67 -1.12 2.01 12.49
CA GLU A 67 -1.73 2.19 13.81
C GLU A 67 -1.52 0.97 14.70
N PHE A 68 -1.67 -0.23 14.15
CA PHE A 68 -1.37 -1.48 14.88
C PHE A 68 0.11 -1.56 15.28
N ALA A 69 1.02 -1.25 14.36
CA ALA A 69 2.46 -1.24 14.62
C ALA A 69 2.84 -0.23 15.71
N ASP A 70 2.32 0.99 15.65
CA ASP A 70 2.52 2.02 16.68
C ASP A 70 1.95 1.56 18.02
N PHE A 71 0.71 1.06 18.06
CA PHE A 71 0.11 0.53 19.28
C PHE A 71 0.95 -0.60 19.89
N TYR A 72 1.37 -1.59 19.09
CA TYR A 72 2.15 -2.73 19.55
C TYR A 72 3.54 -2.31 20.07
N SER A 73 4.17 -1.32 19.42
CA SER A 73 5.49 -0.82 19.81
C SER A 73 5.56 -0.23 21.22
N ARG A 74 4.41 0.17 21.80
CA ARG A 74 4.32 0.72 23.17
C ARG A 74 4.40 -0.35 24.26
N GLY A 75 4.36 -1.64 23.89
CA GLY A 75 4.52 -2.75 24.82
C GLY A 75 5.95 -2.86 25.39
N PRO A 76 6.12 -3.37 26.61
CA PRO A 76 7.45 -3.61 27.17
C PRO A 76 8.20 -4.65 26.32
N ASN A 77 9.45 -4.35 25.96
CA ASN A 77 10.30 -5.18 25.10
C ASN A 77 9.75 -5.45 23.69
N ALA A 78 8.78 -4.66 23.21
CA ALA A 78 8.27 -4.81 21.85
C ALA A 78 9.32 -4.35 20.82
N GLN A 79 9.57 -5.19 19.82
CA GLN A 79 10.33 -4.85 18.62
C GLN A 79 9.39 -5.00 17.42
N VAL A 80 9.32 -3.96 16.59
CA VAL A 80 8.44 -3.89 15.43
C VAL A 80 9.28 -3.58 14.20
N PHE A 81 9.16 -4.43 13.18
CA PHE A 81 9.74 -4.23 11.87
C PHE A 81 8.61 -4.01 10.88
N LEU A 82 8.72 -2.95 10.08
CA LEU A 82 7.74 -2.59 9.06
C LEU A 82 8.47 -2.41 7.73
N TYR A 83 7.88 -2.88 6.64
CA TYR A 83 8.42 -2.71 5.30
C TYR A 83 7.34 -2.24 4.31
N SER A 84 7.78 -1.56 3.25
CA SER A 84 6.98 -1.23 2.07
C SER A 84 7.55 -2.02 0.90
N PHE A 85 6.72 -2.82 0.24
CA PHE A 85 7.12 -3.54 -0.97
C PHE A 85 6.72 -2.71 -2.20
N GLU A 86 7.71 -2.26 -2.97
CA GLU A 86 7.53 -1.27 -4.05
C GLU A 86 7.96 -1.80 -5.42
N HIS A 87 8.29 -3.08 -5.52
CA HIS A 87 8.70 -3.69 -6.78
C HIS A 87 7.50 -4.23 -7.54
N ARG A 88 7.34 -3.81 -8.80
CA ARG A 88 6.36 -4.38 -9.73
C ARG A 88 7.04 -5.42 -10.60
N THR A 89 6.55 -6.65 -10.57
CA THR A 89 7.10 -7.74 -11.40
C THR A 89 7.04 -7.39 -12.89
N THR A 90 8.16 -7.54 -13.58
CA THR A 90 8.30 -7.17 -15.00
C THR A 90 7.44 -8.05 -15.89
N GLY A 91 7.30 -9.33 -15.55
CA GLY A 91 6.48 -10.31 -16.29
C GLY A 91 4.97 -10.21 -16.02
N LEU A 92 4.53 -9.30 -15.14
CA LEU A 92 3.14 -9.22 -14.71
C LEU A 92 2.21 -8.77 -15.85
N THR A 93 1.16 -9.55 -16.12
CA THR A 93 0.23 -9.32 -17.24
C THR A 93 -0.83 -8.25 -16.99
N TRP A 94 -0.97 -7.79 -15.74
CA TRP A 94 -1.92 -6.73 -15.40
C TRP A 94 -1.53 -5.39 -16.04
N PRO A 95 -2.48 -4.47 -16.29
CA PRO A 95 -2.16 -3.16 -16.83
C PRO A 95 -1.17 -2.38 -15.97
N GLU A 96 -0.26 -1.63 -16.57
CA GLU A 96 0.81 -0.89 -15.87
C GLU A 96 0.28 0.09 -14.81
N TRP A 97 -0.88 0.72 -15.07
CA TRP A 97 -1.51 1.68 -14.16
C TRP A 97 -1.91 1.08 -12.80
N THR A 98 -1.96 -0.26 -12.69
CA THR A 98 -2.27 -0.95 -11.42
C THR A 98 -1.13 -0.88 -10.40
N GLY A 99 0.09 -0.50 -10.83
CA GLY A 99 1.23 -0.37 -9.91
C GLY A 99 1.62 -1.68 -9.24
N VAL A 100 1.96 -1.65 -7.96
CA VAL A 100 2.22 -2.85 -7.16
C VAL A 100 0.92 -3.25 -6.48
N MET A 101 0.33 -4.36 -6.93
CA MET A 101 -0.95 -4.82 -6.39
C MET A 101 -0.76 -5.58 -5.08
N GLN A 102 -1.79 -5.52 -4.23
CA GLN A 102 -1.83 -6.25 -2.97
C GLN A 102 -1.63 -7.77 -3.18
N GLY A 103 -0.74 -8.38 -2.38
CA GLY A 103 -0.50 -9.82 -2.33
C GLY A 103 0.59 -10.33 -3.28
N TYR A 104 1.08 -9.50 -4.21
CA TYR A 104 2.14 -9.91 -5.14
C TYR A 104 3.53 -9.99 -4.50
N GLU A 105 3.71 -9.39 -3.32
CA GLU A 105 4.91 -9.60 -2.52
C GLU A 105 5.06 -11.05 -2.05
N ALA A 106 3.93 -11.77 -1.89
CA ALA A 106 3.94 -13.16 -1.41
C ALA A 106 4.74 -14.09 -2.34
N GLU A 107 4.75 -13.82 -3.64
CA GLU A 107 5.54 -14.57 -4.63
C GLU A 107 7.04 -14.52 -4.30
N TYR A 108 7.53 -13.38 -3.83
CA TYR A 108 8.93 -13.18 -3.46
C TYR A 108 9.24 -13.79 -2.10
N ILE A 109 8.30 -13.72 -1.15
CA ILE A 109 8.42 -14.32 0.18
C ILE A 109 8.50 -15.85 0.11
N PHE A 110 7.73 -16.47 -0.78
CA PHE A 110 7.67 -17.93 -0.94
C PHE A 110 8.60 -18.48 -2.02
N GLY A 111 9.43 -17.65 -2.66
CA GLY A 111 10.43 -18.10 -3.62
C GLY A 111 9.87 -18.54 -4.98
N ALA A 112 8.75 -17.97 -5.43
CA ALA A 112 8.20 -18.23 -6.76
C ALA A 112 9.22 -18.03 -7.91
N PRO A 113 10.16 -17.05 -7.86
CA PRO A 113 11.21 -16.92 -8.87
C PRO A 113 12.17 -18.12 -9.01
N PHE A 114 12.15 -19.06 -8.06
CA PHE A 114 12.93 -20.30 -8.07
C PHE A 114 12.09 -21.54 -8.38
N ASN A 115 10.77 -21.40 -8.55
CA ASN A 115 9.87 -22.51 -8.83
C ASN A 115 9.55 -22.58 -10.34
N GLN A 116 10.12 -23.59 -11.02
CA GLN A 116 9.92 -23.75 -12.46
C GLN A 116 8.45 -23.96 -12.85
N ALA A 117 7.68 -24.72 -12.07
CA ALA A 117 6.27 -24.95 -12.36
C ALA A 117 5.44 -23.67 -12.26
N PHE A 118 5.81 -22.76 -11.36
CA PHE A 118 5.19 -21.44 -11.27
C PHE A 118 5.53 -20.59 -12.51
N ILE A 119 6.81 -20.55 -12.88
CA ILE A 119 7.30 -19.78 -14.03
C ILE A 119 6.61 -20.23 -15.33
N ASP A 120 6.46 -21.55 -15.51
CA ASP A 120 5.85 -22.14 -16.70
C ASP A 120 4.35 -21.81 -16.81
N TYR A 121 3.65 -21.66 -15.66
CA TYR A 121 2.21 -21.44 -15.63
C TYR A 121 1.82 -19.95 -15.62
N TYR A 122 2.62 -19.08 -14.98
CA TYR A 122 2.27 -17.68 -14.74
C TYR A 122 3.11 -16.72 -15.59
N TYR A 123 4.35 -16.45 -15.20
CA TYR A 123 5.27 -15.55 -15.91
C TYR A 123 6.72 -15.71 -15.46
N ASN A 124 7.62 -15.17 -16.29
CA ASN A 124 9.06 -15.16 -16.03
C ASN A 124 9.47 -14.05 -15.05
N PHE A 125 10.56 -14.32 -14.32
CA PHE A 125 11.24 -13.37 -13.46
C PHE A 125 12.65 -13.08 -13.97
N THR A 126 13.07 -11.83 -13.81
CA THR A 126 14.42 -11.36 -14.12
C THR A 126 15.44 -11.85 -13.08
N LEU A 127 16.74 -11.70 -13.41
CA LEU A 127 17.80 -12.03 -12.46
C LEU A 127 17.76 -11.14 -11.20
N GLU A 128 17.42 -9.86 -11.36
CA GLU A 128 17.28 -8.94 -10.22
C GLU A 128 16.09 -9.31 -9.33
N GLU A 129 14.98 -9.79 -9.91
CA GLU A 129 13.84 -10.28 -9.15
C GLU A 129 14.14 -11.57 -8.37
N LYS A 130 15.01 -12.44 -8.89
CA LYS A 130 15.50 -13.60 -8.14
C LYS A 130 16.35 -13.16 -6.94
N ARG A 131 17.25 -12.19 -7.12
CA ARG A 131 18.04 -11.63 -6.02
C ARG A 131 17.16 -10.96 -4.97
N LEU A 132 16.18 -10.18 -5.40
CA LEU A 132 15.19 -9.56 -4.50
C LEU A 132 14.43 -10.62 -3.68
N SER A 133 14.00 -11.72 -4.31
CA SER A 133 13.33 -12.82 -3.60
C SER A 133 14.27 -13.50 -2.60
N GLU A 134 15.54 -13.70 -2.95
CA GLU A 134 16.55 -14.24 -2.03
C GLU A 134 16.74 -13.34 -0.80
N GLU A 135 16.86 -12.02 -0.99
CA GLU A 135 16.97 -11.03 0.09
C GLU A 135 15.73 -11.03 1.00
N ILE A 136 14.53 -11.05 0.40
CA ILE A 136 13.26 -11.10 1.16
C ILE A 136 13.17 -12.39 1.98
N MET A 137 13.45 -13.55 1.38
CA MET A 137 13.46 -14.82 2.10
C MET A 137 14.48 -14.80 3.25
N GLN A 138 15.65 -14.18 3.06
CA GLN A 138 16.63 -14.00 4.14
C GLN A 138 16.09 -13.10 5.26
N PHE A 139 15.45 -11.96 4.95
CA PHE A 139 14.83 -11.13 5.99
C PHE A 139 13.78 -11.89 6.80
N TRP A 140 12.89 -12.62 6.13
CA TRP A 140 11.84 -13.40 6.79
C TRP A 140 12.39 -14.57 7.62
N THR A 141 13.39 -15.29 7.10
CA THR A 141 14.01 -16.42 7.83
C THR A 141 14.86 -15.97 9.00
N ASN A 142 15.57 -14.85 8.89
CA ASN A 142 16.29 -14.23 10.00
C ASN A 142 15.31 -13.79 11.09
N PHE A 143 14.25 -13.06 10.73
CA PHE A 143 13.21 -12.67 11.69
C PHE A 143 12.57 -13.88 12.39
N ALA A 144 12.28 -14.95 11.65
CA ALA A 144 11.77 -16.19 12.24
C ALA A 144 12.77 -16.86 13.19
N SER A 145 14.08 -16.69 12.94
CA SER A 145 15.14 -17.33 13.73
C SER A 145 15.52 -16.55 14.99
N THR A 146 15.52 -15.21 14.92
CA THR A 146 16.09 -14.36 15.97
C THR A 146 15.17 -13.27 16.50
N GLY A 147 14.02 -13.05 15.86
CA GLY A 147 13.29 -11.78 15.98
C GLY A 147 14.09 -10.61 15.42
#